data_AF-A0A7J7N7W0-F1
#
_entry.id   AF-A0A7J7N7W0-F1
#
_cell.length_a   1.000
_cell.length_b   1.000
_cell.length_c   1.000
_cell.angle_alpha   90.00
_cell.angle_beta   90.00
_cell.angle_gamma   90.00
#
_symmetry.space_group_name_H-M   'P 1'
#
loop_
_entity.id
_entity.type
_entity.pdbx_description
1 polymer ?
#
loop_
_entity_poly.entity_id
_entity_poly.type
_entity_poly.pdbx_seq_one_letter_code
_entity_poly.pdbx_strand_id
1 'polypeptide(L)'
;MPDKESRSLRSQKLILVENEFGNVDGAYGVGGELYVKWAGETAIKLNTGVPWVMCVQDDAPDPVINTCNGFYCDEFTPNSPSKPKLWTENYCGWFLAFGLPVPFRPVEDLAFSVARFFETGGTFQNYYMYFGGTNFGRTAGGPLVATSYDYDAPIDEYGFIRQPKWGHLRDLHMAIKQCEGHMVSSDPTLMQLGINLEAHIYYKSSNDCAAFLANVDKSLDASVTFRGKSYHLPAWSVSILPDCKNVIYNTAK
;
A
#
# COMPACT_ATOMS: atom_id res chain seq x y z
N MET A 1 38.18 3.26 -3.53
CA MET A 1 36.83 3.87 -3.51
C MET A 1 35.86 2.74 -3.87
N PRO A 2 34.84 2.41 -3.06
CA PRO A 2 33.86 1.40 -3.46
C PRO A 2 33.06 1.95 -4.63
N ASP A 3 32.86 1.11 -5.64
CA ASP A 3 32.15 1.43 -6.88
C ASP A 3 30.71 1.89 -6.61
N LYS A 4 30.20 2.86 -7.36
CA LYS A 4 28.84 3.41 -7.18
C LYS A 4 27.76 2.33 -7.36
N GLU A 5 28.00 1.34 -8.22
CA GLU A 5 27.14 0.17 -8.38
C GLU A 5 27.06 -0.68 -7.11
N SER A 6 28.18 -0.85 -6.40
CA SER A 6 28.24 -1.60 -5.13
C SER A 6 27.48 -0.93 -3.98
N ARG A 7 27.22 0.39 -4.06
CA ARG A 7 26.36 1.12 -3.11
C ARG A 7 24.88 0.97 -3.44
N SER A 8 24.51 0.95 -4.72
CA SER A 8 23.12 0.81 -5.18
C SER A 8 22.49 -0.51 -4.74
N LEU A 9 23.23 -1.62 -4.87
CA LEU A 9 22.76 -2.95 -4.45
C LEU A 9 22.62 -3.08 -2.93
N ARG A 10 23.36 -2.30 -2.12
CA ARG A 10 23.27 -2.34 -0.64
C ARG A 10 22.00 -1.68 -0.08
N SER A 11 21.35 -0.81 -0.84
CA SER A 11 20.09 -0.17 -0.46
C SER A 11 18.84 -0.91 -0.95
N GLN A 12 18.98 -1.82 -1.92
CA GLN A 12 17.85 -2.58 -2.45
C GLN A 12 17.35 -3.57 -1.40
N LYS A 13 16.02 -3.63 -1.23
CA LYS A 13 15.35 -4.52 -0.27
C LYS A 13 14.43 -5.53 -0.94
N LEU A 14 13.92 -5.20 -2.12
CA LEU A 14 13.00 -5.99 -2.96
C LEU A 14 13.32 -5.68 -4.42
N ILE A 15 13.17 -6.64 -5.32
CA ILE A 15 13.30 -6.44 -6.77
C ILE A 15 12.08 -7.01 -7.48
N LEU A 16 11.49 -6.24 -8.38
CA LEU A 16 10.36 -6.68 -9.22
C LEU A 16 10.90 -7.36 -10.49
N VAL A 17 10.34 -8.53 -10.81
CA VAL A 17 10.46 -9.15 -12.14
C VAL A 17 9.09 -9.10 -12.79
N GLU A 18 9.06 -8.72 -14.08
CA GLU A 18 7.81 -8.45 -14.81
C GLU A 18 6.93 -7.35 -14.19
N ASN A 19 5.80 -7.04 -14.81
CA ASN A 19 4.85 -6.06 -14.25
C ASN A 19 3.40 -6.36 -14.68
N GLU A 20 2.55 -6.71 -13.72
CA GLU A 20 1.11 -6.99 -13.91
C GLU A 20 0.80 -8.00 -15.03
N PHE A 21 1.70 -8.96 -15.25
CA PHE A 21 1.53 -9.93 -16.34
C PHE A 21 0.32 -10.86 -16.13
N GLY A 22 -0.12 -11.07 -14.88
CA GLY A 22 -1.34 -11.81 -14.57
C GLY A 22 -2.62 -11.17 -15.11
N ASN A 23 -2.59 -9.89 -15.50
CA ASN A 23 -3.72 -9.26 -16.20
C ASN A 23 -3.82 -9.69 -17.68
N VAL A 24 -2.76 -10.25 -18.26
CA VAL A 24 -2.68 -10.56 -19.69
C VAL A 24 -2.28 -12.01 -20.00
N ASP A 25 -1.78 -12.76 -19.03
CA ASP A 25 -1.27 -14.12 -19.22
C ASP A 25 -2.29 -15.09 -19.86
N GLY A 26 -3.57 -14.96 -19.50
CA GLY A 26 -4.66 -15.78 -20.02
C GLY A 26 -4.84 -15.66 -21.54
N ALA A 27 -4.45 -14.54 -22.14
CA ALA A 27 -4.45 -14.36 -23.60
C ALA A 27 -3.41 -15.27 -24.31
N TYR A 28 -2.42 -15.77 -23.57
CA TYR A 28 -1.35 -16.64 -24.06
C TYR A 28 -1.55 -18.12 -23.67
N GLY A 29 -2.59 -18.44 -22.89
CA GLY A 29 -2.86 -19.79 -22.39
C GLY A 29 -1.63 -20.41 -21.72
N VAL A 30 -1.34 -21.67 -22.04
CA VAL A 30 -0.17 -22.41 -21.51
C VAL A 30 1.16 -21.68 -21.76
N GLY A 31 1.26 -20.88 -22.83
CA GLY A 31 2.45 -20.08 -23.09
C GLY A 31 2.70 -19.02 -22.03
N GLY A 32 1.64 -18.41 -21.48
CA GLY A 32 1.71 -17.44 -20.38
C GLY A 32 2.19 -18.08 -19.09
N GLU A 33 1.58 -19.22 -18.71
CA GLU A 33 1.97 -19.99 -17.51
C GLU A 33 3.45 -20.40 -17.55
N LEU A 34 3.91 -20.95 -18.69
CA LEU A 34 5.30 -21.35 -18.89
C LEU A 34 6.25 -20.15 -18.83
N TYR A 35 5.82 -19.00 -19.35
CA TYR A 35 6.59 -17.76 -19.32
C TYR A 35 6.75 -17.21 -17.90
N VAL A 36 5.67 -17.12 -17.11
CA VAL A 36 5.73 -16.64 -15.71
C VAL A 36 6.68 -17.49 -14.88
N LYS A 37 6.58 -18.82 -15.04
CA LYS A 37 7.51 -19.75 -14.38
C LYS A 37 8.95 -19.52 -14.81
N TRP A 38 9.20 -19.39 -16.11
CA TRP A 38 10.55 -19.11 -16.63
C TRP A 38 11.09 -17.77 -16.12
N ALA A 39 10.28 -16.72 -16.09
CA ALA A 39 10.67 -15.38 -15.64
C ALA A 39 11.06 -15.40 -14.16
N GLY A 40 10.23 -16.00 -13.30
CA GLY A 40 10.51 -16.16 -11.87
C GLY A 40 11.78 -16.99 -11.62
N GLU A 41 11.90 -18.16 -12.24
CA GLU A 41 13.09 -19.02 -12.10
C GLU A 41 14.37 -18.34 -12.59
N THR A 42 14.27 -17.54 -13.66
CA THR A 42 15.41 -16.78 -14.19
C THR A 42 15.83 -15.68 -13.22
N ALA A 43 14.87 -14.94 -12.65
CA ALA A 43 15.14 -13.90 -11.66
C ALA A 43 15.82 -14.47 -10.40
N ILE A 44 15.33 -15.60 -9.89
CA ILE A 44 15.92 -16.29 -8.73
C ILE A 44 17.38 -16.68 -9.00
N LYS A 45 17.70 -17.18 -10.21
CA LYS A 45 19.07 -17.57 -10.61
C LYS A 45 20.06 -16.41 -10.66
N LEU A 46 19.60 -15.17 -10.76
CA LEU A 46 20.48 -13.99 -10.66
C LEU A 46 21.09 -13.81 -9.26
N ASN A 47 20.56 -14.50 -8.25
CA ASN A 47 21.12 -14.59 -6.90
C ASN A 47 21.49 -13.22 -6.30
N THR A 48 20.54 -12.29 -6.35
CA THR A 48 20.72 -10.89 -5.92
C THR A 48 20.86 -10.71 -4.41
N GLY A 49 20.53 -11.75 -3.62
CA GLY A 49 20.60 -11.72 -2.15
C GLY A 49 19.42 -11.00 -1.49
N VAL A 50 18.42 -10.56 -2.25
CA VAL A 50 17.19 -9.92 -1.76
C VAL A 50 15.95 -10.59 -2.38
N PRO A 51 14.77 -10.53 -1.74
CA PRO A 51 13.55 -11.14 -2.28
C PRO A 51 13.12 -10.55 -3.63
N TRP A 52 12.53 -11.41 -4.46
CA TRP A 52 11.87 -11.04 -5.70
C TRP A 52 10.36 -10.91 -5.50
N VAL A 53 9.75 -9.96 -6.20
CA VAL A 53 8.29 -9.75 -6.24
C VAL A 53 7.78 -9.78 -7.68
N MET A 54 6.50 -10.12 -7.83
CA MET A 54 5.71 -9.98 -9.07
C MET A 54 4.38 -9.31 -8.70
N CYS A 55 4.10 -8.13 -9.24
CA CYS A 55 2.82 -7.46 -9.00
C CYS A 55 1.72 -8.05 -9.88
N VAL A 56 0.53 -8.24 -9.29
CA VAL A 56 -0.66 -8.82 -9.95
C VAL A 56 -0.31 -10.12 -10.69
N GLN A 57 0.17 -11.10 -9.93
CA GLN A 57 0.55 -12.42 -10.45
C GLN A 57 0.21 -13.53 -9.43
N ASP A 58 -1.01 -14.06 -9.49
CA ASP A 58 -1.51 -15.01 -8.48
C ASP A 58 -0.74 -16.33 -8.43
N ASP A 59 -0.20 -16.78 -9.57
CA ASP A 59 0.58 -18.02 -9.70
C ASP A 59 2.10 -17.81 -9.63
N ALA A 60 2.57 -16.68 -9.10
CA ALA A 60 4.00 -16.39 -8.97
C ALA A 60 4.75 -17.54 -8.25
N PRO A 61 5.83 -18.09 -8.86
CA PRO A 61 6.49 -19.29 -8.36
C PRO A 61 7.30 -19.01 -7.09
N ASP A 62 7.39 -19.97 -6.17
CA ASP A 62 8.23 -19.83 -4.99
C ASP A 62 9.72 -19.66 -5.33
N PRO A 63 10.48 -18.81 -4.60
CA PRO A 63 10.07 -17.97 -3.46
C PRO A 63 9.62 -16.54 -3.85
N VAL A 64 9.23 -16.28 -5.11
CA VAL A 64 8.76 -14.95 -5.54
C VAL A 64 7.46 -14.59 -4.81
N ILE A 65 7.38 -13.36 -4.30
CA ILE A 65 6.21 -12.87 -3.56
C ILE A 65 5.27 -12.17 -4.55
N ASN A 66 4.02 -12.65 -4.66
CA ASN A 66 3.01 -11.92 -5.41
C ASN A 66 2.52 -10.70 -4.60
N THR A 67 2.28 -9.59 -5.28
CA THR A 67 1.89 -8.32 -4.65
C THR A 67 0.65 -7.73 -5.30
N CYS A 68 0.02 -6.79 -4.60
CA CYS A 68 -1.17 -6.11 -5.06
C CYS A 68 -0.87 -4.70 -5.58
N ASN A 69 -1.64 -4.26 -6.57
CA ASN A 69 -1.70 -2.91 -7.11
C ASN A 69 -3.16 -2.45 -7.12
N GLY A 70 -3.42 -1.16 -6.91
CA GLY A 70 -4.79 -0.65 -6.91
C GLY A 70 -5.01 0.60 -6.07
N PHE A 71 -6.28 1.00 -5.98
CA PHE A 71 -6.73 2.02 -5.03
C PHE A 71 -6.85 1.46 -3.60
N TYR A 72 -7.17 0.18 -3.47
CA TYR A 72 -7.30 -0.57 -2.21
C TYR A 72 -6.72 -1.97 -2.39
N CYS A 73 -6.02 -2.46 -1.37
CA CYS A 73 -5.43 -3.81 -1.31
C CYS A 73 -5.60 -4.44 0.08
N ASP A 74 -6.52 -3.95 0.90
CA ASP A 74 -6.79 -4.46 2.25
C ASP A 74 -7.41 -5.86 2.24
N GLU A 75 -8.06 -6.28 1.14
CA GLU A 75 -8.56 -7.66 0.99
C GLU A 75 -7.54 -8.62 0.34
N PHE A 76 -6.44 -8.11 -0.22
CA PHE A 76 -5.44 -8.94 -0.88
C PHE A 76 -4.78 -9.92 0.10
N THR A 77 -4.61 -11.17 -0.33
CA THR A 77 -3.86 -12.20 0.39
C THR A 77 -2.81 -12.78 -0.57
N PRO A 78 -1.54 -12.91 -0.16
CA PRO A 78 -0.52 -13.53 -1.00
C PRO A 78 -0.85 -15.01 -1.27
N ASN A 79 -0.28 -15.57 -2.33
CA ASN A 79 -0.56 -16.93 -2.78
C ASN A 79 -0.01 -18.05 -1.87
N SER A 80 0.60 -17.68 -0.75
CA SER A 80 1.05 -18.58 0.31
C SER A 80 1.03 -17.88 1.68
N PRO A 81 0.63 -18.56 2.77
CA PRO A 81 0.64 -17.98 4.13
C PRO A 81 2.06 -17.69 4.66
N SER A 82 3.11 -18.22 4.03
CA SER A 82 4.50 -17.90 4.40
C SER A 82 5.04 -16.61 3.78
N LYS A 83 4.26 -15.98 2.89
CA LYS A 83 4.63 -14.75 2.19
C LYS A 83 3.99 -13.54 2.87
N PRO A 84 4.70 -12.40 2.96
CA PRO A 84 4.12 -11.18 3.50
C PRO A 84 3.10 -10.56 2.54
N LYS A 85 2.12 -9.86 3.09
CA LYS A 85 1.15 -9.05 2.32
C LYS A 85 1.79 -7.71 1.92
N LEU A 86 2.03 -7.52 0.63
CA LEU A 86 2.72 -6.35 0.07
C LEU A 86 1.84 -5.63 -0.97
N TRP A 87 1.81 -4.30 -0.89
CA TRP A 87 1.13 -3.40 -1.82
C TRP A 87 2.15 -2.55 -2.57
N THR A 88 2.42 -2.91 -3.82
CA THR A 88 3.47 -2.30 -4.65
C THR A 88 3.04 -1.00 -5.30
N GLU A 89 1.75 -0.85 -5.63
CA GLU A 89 1.24 0.39 -6.23
C GLU A 89 -0.08 0.83 -5.61
N ASN A 90 0.01 1.73 -4.63
CA ASN A 90 -1.14 2.44 -4.10
C ASN A 90 -1.36 3.72 -4.89
N TYR A 91 -2.38 3.71 -5.75
CA TYR A 91 -2.65 4.79 -6.69
C TYR A 91 -3.05 6.09 -5.98
N CYS A 92 -2.16 7.08 -5.97
CA CYS A 92 -2.40 8.38 -5.31
C CYS A 92 -3.38 9.28 -6.05
N GLY A 93 -3.72 8.89 -7.28
CA GLY A 93 -4.53 9.58 -8.27
C GLY A 93 -4.51 8.74 -9.55
N TRP A 94 -4.36 9.38 -10.70
CA TRP A 94 -4.23 8.69 -11.99
C TRP A 94 -3.38 9.49 -12.97
N PHE A 95 -2.88 8.86 -14.03
CA PHE A 95 -2.18 9.59 -15.09
C PHE A 95 -3.14 10.52 -15.84
N LEU A 96 -2.64 11.67 -16.28
CA LEU A 96 -3.39 12.58 -17.14
C LEU A 96 -3.25 12.13 -18.60
N ALA A 97 -4.37 12.01 -19.31
CA ALA A 97 -4.36 11.82 -20.76
C ALA A 97 -4.70 13.13 -21.48
N PHE A 98 -4.15 13.34 -22.68
CA PHE A 98 -4.49 14.48 -23.52
C PHE A 98 -5.99 14.49 -23.83
N GLY A 99 -6.64 15.63 -23.55
CA GLY A 99 -8.08 15.82 -23.77
C GLY A 99 -8.98 15.35 -22.62
N LEU A 100 -8.43 14.81 -21.54
CA LEU A 100 -9.16 14.41 -20.34
C LEU A 100 -8.95 15.41 -19.17
N PRO A 101 -9.88 15.47 -18.20
CA PRO A 101 -9.70 16.29 -17.00
C PRO A 101 -8.57 15.75 -16.10
N VAL A 102 -8.01 16.63 -15.27
CA VAL A 102 -6.99 16.27 -14.27
C VAL A 102 -7.58 15.34 -13.21
N PRO A 103 -7.06 14.11 -13.04
CA PRO A 103 -7.53 13.19 -12.01
C PRO A 103 -7.20 13.69 -10.61
N PHE A 104 -8.03 13.33 -9.63
CA PHE A 104 -7.86 13.71 -8.22
C PHE A 104 -8.31 12.57 -7.31
N ARG A 105 -7.55 12.32 -6.24
CA ARG A 105 -7.92 11.41 -5.14
C ARG A 105 -7.82 12.15 -3.81
N PRO A 106 -8.92 12.24 -3.03
CA PRO A 106 -8.91 12.83 -1.69
C PRO A 106 -7.86 12.18 -0.80
N VAL A 107 -7.17 12.97 0.03
CA VAL A 107 -6.14 12.41 0.91
C VAL A 107 -6.75 11.58 2.03
N GLU A 108 -7.96 11.90 2.46
CA GLU A 108 -8.69 11.18 3.48
C GLU A 108 -8.96 9.74 3.04
N ASP A 109 -9.34 9.56 1.76
CA ASP A 109 -9.52 8.24 1.15
C ASP A 109 -8.19 7.50 0.96
N LEU A 110 -7.14 8.20 0.50
CA LEU A 110 -5.81 7.60 0.37
C LEU A 110 -5.30 7.11 1.74
N ALA A 111 -5.41 7.95 2.77
CA ALA A 111 -5.05 7.60 4.14
C ALA A 111 -5.90 6.47 4.70
N PHE A 112 -7.22 6.45 4.42
CA PHE A 112 -8.10 5.33 4.76
C PHE A 112 -7.60 4.03 4.14
N SER A 113 -7.29 4.02 2.84
CA SER A 113 -6.83 2.82 2.15
C SER A 113 -5.53 2.27 2.74
N VAL A 114 -4.59 3.15 3.09
CA VAL A 114 -3.31 2.76 3.72
C VAL A 114 -3.54 2.26 5.14
N ALA A 115 -4.35 2.97 5.94
CA ALA A 115 -4.66 2.54 7.31
C ALA A 115 -5.38 1.19 7.33
N ARG A 116 -6.37 0.97 6.46
CA ARG A 116 -7.05 -0.34 6.27
C ARG A 116 -6.09 -1.45 5.88
N PHE A 117 -5.12 -1.16 5.01
CA PHE A 117 -4.13 -2.14 4.59
C PHE A 117 -3.26 -2.61 5.76
N PHE A 118 -2.70 -1.69 6.56
CA PHE A 118 -1.92 -2.04 7.75
C PHE A 118 -2.78 -2.60 8.88
N GLU A 119 -4.03 -2.16 9.01
CA GLU A 119 -5.01 -2.70 9.94
C GLU A 119 -5.24 -4.20 9.71
N THR A 120 -5.23 -4.64 8.45
CA THR A 120 -5.53 -6.02 8.01
C THR A 120 -4.27 -6.83 7.67
N GLY A 121 -3.16 -6.59 8.38
CA GLY A 121 -1.93 -7.39 8.27
C GLY A 121 -0.99 -7.02 7.12
N GLY A 122 -1.22 -5.89 6.45
CA GLY A 122 -0.30 -5.35 5.45
C GLY A 122 1.05 -4.98 6.07
N THR A 123 2.15 -5.25 5.38
CA THR A 123 3.52 -5.04 5.92
C THR A 123 4.40 -4.14 5.06
N PHE A 124 3.99 -3.89 3.81
CA PHE A 124 4.64 -2.98 2.88
C PHE A 124 3.60 -2.29 2.02
N GLN A 125 3.68 -0.97 1.93
CA GLN A 125 2.87 -0.15 1.03
C GLN A 125 3.79 0.85 0.32
N ASN A 126 3.52 1.09 -0.96
CA ASN A 126 4.23 2.06 -1.77
C ASN A 126 3.24 2.97 -2.53
N TYR A 127 3.46 4.28 -2.43
CA TYR A 127 2.67 5.27 -3.16
C TYR A 127 3.09 5.32 -4.63
N TYR A 128 2.15 4.99 -5.52
CA TYR A 128 2.29 5.21 -6.95
C TYR A 128 1.39 6.39 -7.35
N MET A 129 1.89 7.61 -7.52
CA MET A 129 3.25 8.08 -7.33
C MET A 129 3.40 8.89 -6.05
N TYR A 130 4.55 8.77 -5.36
CA TYR A 130 4.92 9.73 -4.32
C TYR A 130 5.38 11.08 -4.91
N PHE A 131 6.10 11.01 -6.03
CA PHE A 131 6.44 12.12 -6.93
C PHE A 131 6.33 11.59 -8.36
N GLY A 132 5.43 12.15 -9.16
CA GLY A 132 5.20 11.68 -10.53
C GLY A 132 6.09 12.37 -11.56
N GLY A 133 6.15 13.71 -11.54
CA GLY A 133 7.04 14.51 -12.38
C GLY A 133 6.52 14.73 -13.81
N THR A 134 7.44 14.70 -14.78
CA THR A 134 7.16 15.09 -16.17
C THR A 134 7.76 14.10 -17.17
N ASN A 135 6.95 13.72 -18.16
CA ASN A 135 7.37 12.94 -19.33
C ASN A 135 8.10 13.83 -20.35
N PHE A 136 9.39 14.10 -20.12
CA PHE A 136 10.19 14.94 -21.01
C PHE A 136 10.47 14.30 -22.39
N GLY A 137 10.68 15.15 -23.39
CA GLY A 137 11.05 14.73 -24.73
C GLY A 137 9.91 13.98 -25.43
N ARG A 138 10.25 12.90 -26.13
CA ARG A 138 9.33 12.20 -27.06
C ARG A 138 9.36 10.67 -26.95
N THR A 139 9.98 10.14 -25.90
CA THR A 139 10.14 8.70 -25.67
C THR A 139 9.88 8.29 -24.21
N ALA A 140 9.33 9.19 -23.39
CA ALA A 140 9.04 8.93 -21.98
C ALA A 140 7.57 8.52 -21.75
N GLY A 141 6.62 9.33 -22.25
CA GLY A 141 5.19 9.07 -22.08
C GLY A 141 4.65 7.98 -23.00
N GLY A 142 3.65 7.25 -22.52
CA GLY A 142 2.87 6.31 -23.33
C GLY A 142 1.90 7.01 -24.30
N PRO A 143 1.23 6.26 -25.19
CA PRO A 143 0.23 6.81 -26.09
C PRO A 143 -0.84 7.61 -25.33
N LEU A 144 -1.10 8.85 -25.78
CA LEU A 144 -2.07 9.79 -25.20
C LEU A 144 -1.81 10.23 -23.76
N VAL A 145 -0.78 9.73 -23.07
CA VAL A 145 -0.38 10.23 -21.76
C VAL A 145 0.18 11.64 -21.92
N ALA A 146 -0.30 12.57 -21.11
CA ALA A 146 0.14 13.95 -21.14
C ALA A 146 1.63 14.08 -20.75
N THR A 147 2.22 15.23 -21.11
CA THR A 147 3.57 15.58 -20.67
C THR A 147 3.64 15.65 -19.14
N SER A 148 2.61 16.18 -18.49
CA SER A 148 2.50 16.14 -17.03
C SER A 148 2.24 14.71 -16.54
N TYR A 149 3.03 14.26 -15.58
CA TYR A 149 2.82 13.02 -14.85
C TYR A 149 2.58 13.29 -13.36
N ASP A 150 1.95 14.42 -13.02
CA ASP A 150 1.69 14.87 -11.65
C ASP A 150 1.02 13.81 -10.75
N TYR A 151 0.07 13.05 -11.32
CA TYR A 151 -0.63 11.93 -10.67
C TYR A 151 -1.45 12.31 -9.41
N ASP A 152 -1.66 13.61 -9.14
CA ASP A 152 -2.12 14.09 -7.84
C ASP A 152 -1.26 13.56 -6.67
N ALA A 153 0.05 13.44 -6.92
CA ALA A 153 1.01 12.90 -5.98
C ALA A 153 1.22 13.81 -4.75
N PRO A 154 1.68 13.27 -3.61
CA PRO A 154 2.07 14.06 -2.43
C PRO A 154 3.12 15.14 -2.71
N ILE A 155 3.99 14.92 -3.70
CA ILE A 155 4.88 15.94 -4.27
C ILE A 155 4.41 16.19 -5.70
N ASP A 156 4.06 17.44 -6.02
CA ASP A 156 3.54 17.80 -7.35
C ASP A 156 4.60 17.69 -8.45
N GLU A 157 4.18 17.84 -9.71
CA GLU A 157 5.04 17.78 -10.90
C GLU A 157 6.34 18.61 -10.78
N TYR A 158 6.28 19.75 -10.09
CA TYR A 158 7.39 20.71 -10.00
C TYR A 158 8.28 20.47 -8.77
N GLY A 159 7.97 19.46 -7.95
CA GLY A 159 8.70 19.14 -6.74
C GLY A 159 8.21 19.89 -5.49
N PHE A 160 7.06 20.56 -5.54
CA PHE A 160 6.49 21.21 -4.36
C PHE A 160 5.65 20.24 -3.53
N ILE A 161 5.66 20.45 -2.23
CA ILE A 161 4.86 19.66 -1.28
C ILE A 161 3.39 20.01 -1.47
N ARG A 162 2.57 19.02 -1.85
CA ARG A 162 1.12 19.17 -2.00
C ARG A 162 0.44 19.06 -0.64
N GLN A 163 -0.09 20.15 -0.13
CA GLN A 163 -0.92 20.16 1.08
C GLN A 163 -2.42 20.18 0.72
N PRO A 164 -3.27 19.52 1.53
CA PRO A 164 -2.96 18.81 2.78
C PRO A 164 -2.37 17.41 2.57
N LYS A 165 -2.30 16.92 1.32
CA LYS A 165 -2.00 15.51 1.01
C LYS A 165 -0.75 14.98 1.70
N TRP A 166 0.38 15.66 1.52
CA TRP A 166 1.65 15.24 2.10
C TRP A 166 1.66 15.30 3.63
N GLY A 167 1.10 16.36 4.22
CA GLY A 167 1.05 16.53 5.67
C GLY A 167 0.22 15.44 6.36
N HIS A 168 -0.96 15.16 5.79
CA HIS A 168 -1.85 14.12 6.32
C HIS A 168 -1.20 12.73 6.27
N LEU A 169 -0.58 12.38 5.14
CA LEU A 169 0.12 11.09 5.00
C LEU A 169 1.37 11.01 5.87
N ARG A 170 2.11 12.12 6.09
CA ARG A 170 3.21 12.16 7.06
C ARG A 170 2.70 11.79 8.46
N ASP A 171 1.59 12.39 8.89
CA ASP A 171 1.04 12.17 10.22
C ASP A 171 0.48 10.74 10.37
N LEU A 172 -0.13 10.19 9.31
CA LEU A 172 -0.47 8.76 9.21
C LEU A 172 0.76 7.87 9.44
N HIS A 173 1.86 8.12 8.72
CA HIS A 173 3.08 7.31 8.88
C HIS A 173 3.66 7.40 10.29
N MET A 174 3.64 8.59 10.89
CA MET A 174 4.07 8.76 12.28
C MET A 174 3.21 7.96 13.25
N ALA A 175 1.90 7.87 13.01
CA ALA A 175 1.00 7.05 13.80
C ALA A 175 1.27 5.54 13.61
N ILE A 176 1.40 5.07 12.37
CA ILE A 176 1.75 3.68 12.04
C ILE A 176 3.09 3.29 12.67
N LYS A 177 4.08 4.20 12.67
CA LYS A 177 5.38 3.95 13.31
C LYS A 177 5.31 3.78 14.82
N GLN A 178 4.36 4.42 15.49
CA GLN A 178 4.14 4.16 16.92
C GLN A 178 3.53 2.77 17.18
N CYS A 179 2.87 2.17 16.19
CA CYS A 179 2.33 0.81 16.26
C CYS A 179 3.32 -0.27 15.77
N GLU A 180 4.48 0.10 15.20
CA GLU A 180 5.40 -0.82 14.50
C GLU A 180 5.82 -1.99 15.39
N GLY A 181 6.17 -1.74 16.65
CA GLY A 181 6.59 -2.78 17.59
C GLY A 181 5.52 -3.83 17.87
N HIS A 182 4.23 -3.49 17.76
CA HIS A 182 3.12 -4.43 17.91
C HIS A 182 2.87 -5.19 16.60
N MET A 183 2.85 -4.48 15.47
CA MET A 183 2.57 -5.06 14.15
C MET A 183 3.63 -6.08 13.71
N VAL A 184 4.90 -5.90 14.11
CA VAL A 184 5.96 -6.88 13.80
C VAL A 184 6.01 -8.05 14.78
N SER A 185 5.24 -8.00 15.88
CA SER A 185 5.24 -9.03 16.93
C SER A 185 4.07 -10.01 16.84
N SER A 186 2.98 -9.63 16.17
CA SER A 186 1.79 -10.47 16.03
C SER A 186 0.99 -10.13 14.77
N ASP A 187 0.13 -11.05 14.36
CA ASP A 187 -0.95 -10.76 13.41
C ASP A 187 -2.10 -9.98 14.09
N PRO A 188 -2.94 -9.26 13.32
CA PRO A 188 -4.08 -8.56 13.88
C PRO A 188 -5.19 -9.53 14.30
N THR A 189 -5.82 -9.26 15.44
CA THR A 189 -7.07 -9.92 15.85
C THR A 189 -8.26 -9.01 15.56
N LEU A 190 -9.18 -9.47 14.71
CA LEU A 190 -10.43 -8.79 14.42
C LEU A 190 -11.41 -8.90 15.60
N MET A 191 -12.02 -7.77 15.96
CA MET A 191 -13.14 -7.65 16.88
C MET A 191 -14.23 -6.82 16.20
N GLN A 192 -15.41 -7.40 16.04
CA GLN A 192 -16.56 -6.70 15.50
C GLN A 192 -17.15 -5.75 16.57
N LEU A 193 -17.23 -4.46 16.24
CA LEU A 193 -17.80 -3.42 17.11
C LEU A 193 -19.26 -3.10 16.76
N GLY A 194 -19.70 -3.46 15.56
CA GLY A 194 -21.05 -3.23 15.03
C GLY A 194 -21.12 -3.51 13.53
N ILE A 195 -22.26 -3.19 12.90
CA ILE A 195 -22.40 -3.27 11.44
C ILE A 195 -21.46 -2.23 10.82
N ASN A 196 -20.56 -2.65 9.92
CA ASN A 196 -19.53 -1.80 9.29
C ASN A 196 -18.52 -1.18 10.26
N LEU A 197 -18.42 -1.68 11.50
CA LEU A 197 -17.56 -1.12 12.53
C LEU A 197 -16.65 -2.21 13.08
N GLU A 198 -15.34 -2.02 12.92
CA GLU A 198 -14.33 -3.04 13.19
C GLU A 198 -13.24 -2.49 14.10
N ALA A 199 -12.65 -3.37 14.91
CA ALA A 199 -11.38 -3.14 15.58
C ALA A 199 -10.40 -4.24 15.17
N HIS A 200 -9.22 -3.89 14.69
CA HIS A 200 -8.11 -4.83 14.59
C HIS A 200 -7.05 -4.50 15.64
N ILE A 201 -6.64 -5.51 16.38
CA ILE A 201 -5.80 -5.35 17.55
C ILE A 201 -4.52 -6.18 17.38
N TYR A 202 -3.39 -5.51 17.49
CA TYR A 202 -2.06 -6.12 17.51
C TYR A 202 -1.57 -6.23 18.95
N TYR A 203 -1.29 -7.45 19.42
CA TYR A 203 -0.85 -7.71 20.78
C TYR A 203 0.65 -8.02 20.81
N LYS A 204 1.43 -7.14 21.42
CA LYS A 204 2.84 -7.42 21.70
C LYS A 204 3.01 -8.28 22.96
N SER A 205 2.12 -8.11 23.93
CA SER A 205 1.93 -8.97 25.09
C SER A 205 0.49 -8.86 25.58
N SER A 206 0.11 -9.60 26.64
CA SER A 206 -1.29 -9.63 27.12
C SER A 206 -1.86 -8.25 27.51
N ASN A 207 -1.01 -7.31 27.92
CA ASN A 207 -1.41 -5.96 28.36
C ASN A 207 -0.85 -4.82 27.48
N ASP A 208 -0.18 -5.15 26.39
CA ASP A 208 0.48 -4.18 25.50
C ASP A 208 0.01 -4.39 24.06
N CYS A 209 -0.78 -3.44 23.55
CA CYS A 209 -1.38 -3.54 22.24
C CYS A 209 -1.49 -2.19 21.52
N ALA A 210 -1.55 -2.28 20.19
CA ALA A 210 -2.00 -1.21 19.31
C ALA A 210 -3.33 -1.63 18.65
N ALA A 211 -4.20 -0.67 18.37
CA ALA A 211 -5.48 -0.93 17.73
C ALA A 211 -5.78 0.07 16.61
N PHE A 212 -6.49 -0.43 15.62
CA PHE A 212 -7.08 0.33 14.52
C PHE A 212 -8.59 0.16 14.65
N LEU A 213 -9.35 1.25 14.65
CA LEU A 213 -10.81 1.24 14.71
C LEU A 213 -11.36 1.81 13.41
N ALA A 214 -11.99 0.97 12.61
CA ALA A 214 -12.51 1.32 11.30
C ALA A 214 -14.03 1.52 11.32
N ASN A 215 -14.47 2.56 10.62
CA ASN A 215 -15.83 2.69 10.13
C ASN A 215 -15.81 2.61 8.61
N VAL A 216 -16.29 1.49 8.07
CA VAL A 216 -16.35 1.24 6.63
C VAL A 216 -17.71 1.66 6.01
N ASP A 217 -18.60 2.26 6.81
CA ASP A 217 -19.78 2.94 6.29
C ASP A 217 -19.36 4.20 5.53
N LYS A 218 -19.86 4.36 4.30
CA LYS A 218 -19.47 5.46 3.40
C LYS A 218 -20.20 6.76 3.70
N SER A 219 -21.22 6.73 4.55
CA SER A 219 -22.21 7.81 4.68
C SER A 219 -22.51 8.21 6.12
N LEU A 220 -22.38 7.30 7.07
CA LEU A 220 -22.79 7.52 8.45
C LEU A 220 -21.60 7.45 9.40
N ASP A 221 -21.45 8.51 10.19
CA ASP A 221 -20.59 8.49 11.36
C ASP A 221 -21.15 7.55 12.42
N ALA A 222 -20.27 6.99 13.26
CA ALA A 222 -20.67 6.11 14.33
C ALA A 222 -19.91 6.42 15.63
N SER A 223 -20.47 5.97 16.75
CA SER A 223 -19.76 5.92 18.02
C SER A 223 -19.69 4.48 18.50
N VAL A 224 -18.48 4.01 18.82
CA VAL A 224 -18.23 2.64 19.26
C VAL A 224 -17.70 2.62 20.68
N THR A 225 -17.94 1.51 21.39
CA THR A 225 -17.30 1.26 22.69
C THR A 225 -16.18 0.26 22.50
N PHE A 226 -14.94 0.68 22.78
CA PHE A 226 -13.76 -0.19 22.72
C PHE A 226 -13.01 -0.11 24.06
N ARG A 227 -12.80 -1.27 24.70
CA ARG A 227 -12.14 -1.39 26.01
C ARG A 227 -12.72 -0.44 27.08
N GLY A 228 -14.05 -0.28 27.10
CA GLY A 228 -14.78 0.54 28.07
C GLY A 228 -14.74 2.05 27.82
N LYS A 229 -14.15 2.51 26.71
CA LYS A 229 -14.18 3.92 26.28
C LYS A 229 -15.00 4.08 25.01
N SER A 230 -15.65 5.24 24.87
CA SER A 230 -16.38 5.60 23.65
C SER A 230 -15.47 6.34 22.67
N TYR A 231 -15.53 5.98 21.39
CA TYR A 231 -14.80 6.61 20.30
C TYR A 231 -15.75 6.98 19.17
N HIS A 232 -15.63 8.21 18.67
CA HIS A 232 -16.38 8.67 17.50
C HIS A 232 -15.55 8.44 16.23
N LEU A 233 -16.13 7.72 15.28
CA LEU A 233 -15.54 7.35 14.00
C LEU A 233 -16.33 8.01 12.86
N PRO A 234 -15.76 9.01 12.16
CA PRO A 234 -16.36 9.52 10.93
C PRO A 234 -16.61 8.41 9.92
N ALA A 235 -17.57 8.62 9.01
CA ALA A 235 -17.78 7.76 7.85
C ALA A 235 -16.46 7.56 7.08
N TRP A 236 -16.23 6.34 6.58
CA TRP A 236 -15.07 5.97 5.78
C TRP A 236 -13.74 6.37 6.42
N SER A 237 -13.54 5.97 7.67
CA SER A 237 -12.36 6.37 8.44
C SER A 237 -11.76 5.25 9.28
N VAL A 238 -10.46 5.37 9.56
CA VAL A 238 -9.74 4.53 10.53
C VAL A 238 -9.11 5.43 11.58
N SER A 239 -9.35 5.13 12.86
CA SER A 239 -8.64 5.75 14.00
C SER A 239 -7.51 4.84 14.47
N ILE A 240 -6.32 5.41 14.73
CA ILE A 240 -5.13 4.66 15.17
C ILE A 240 -4.84 4.95 16.65
N LEU A 241 -4.70 3.87 17.43
CA LEU A 241 -4.45 3.89 18.87
C LEU A 241 -3.21 3.03 19.19
N PRO A 242 -2.00 3.61 19.30
CA PRO A 242 -0.77 2.84 19.54
C PRO A 242 -0.70 2.18 20.92
N ASP A 243 -1.59 2.57 21.84
CA ASP A 243 -1.70 2.06 23.20
C ASP A 243 -3.08 1.43 23.50
N CYS A 244 -3.89 1.19 22.45
CA CYS A 244 -5.28 0.75 22.52
C CYS A 244 -6.21 1.66 23.35
N LYS A 245 -5.82 2.91 23.64
CA LYS A 245 -6.55 3.81 24.56
C LYS A 245 -6.73 5.22 24.05
N ASN A 246 -5.77 5.77 23.32
CA ASN A 246 -5.75 7.15 22.88
C ASN A 246 -5.64 7.20 21.36
N VAL A 247 -6.59 7.87 20.71
CA VAL A 247 -6.54 8.12 19.27
C VAL A 247 -5.52 9.23 19.01
N ILE A 248 -4.49 8.91 18.23
CA ILE A 248 -3.46 9.90 17.84
C ILE A 248 -3.64 10.39 16.40
N TYR A 249 -4.42 9.66 15.60
CA TYR A 249 -4.68 9.97 14.20
C TYR A 249 -6.02 9.36 13.78
N ASN A 250 -6.76 10.06 12.92
CA ASN A 250 -7.90 9.52 12.19
C ASN A 250 -7.79 9.94 10.72
N THR A 251 -8.10 9.03 9.80
CA THR A 251 -7.89 9.26 8.36
C THR A 251 -8.79 10.34 7.77
N ALA A 252 -9.88 10.74 8.43
CA ALA A 252 -10.83 11.74 7.97
C ALA A 252 -10.80 13.05 8.77
N LYS A 253 -9.75 13.31 9.58
CA LYS A 253 -9.62 14.50 10.42
C LYS A 253 -8.34 15.28 10.18
#